data_AF-A0AAJ4ZQ90-F1
#
_entry.id   AF-A0AAJ4ZQ90-F1
#
_cell.length_a   1.000
_cell.length_b   1.000
_cell.length_c   1.000
_cell.angle_alpha   90.00
_cell.angle_beta   90.00
_cell.angle_gamma   90.00
#
_symmetry.space_group_name_H-M   'P 1'
#
loop_
_entity.id
_entity.type
_entity.pdbx_description
1 polymer ?
#
loop_
_entity_poly.entity_id
_entity_poly.type
_entity_poly.pdbx_seq_one_letter_code
_entity_poly.pdbx_strand_id
1 'polypeptide(L)'
;MKTAALIAMTCVVLTACGGGDDSSTASTGPNTGTGTGTGNGPGTGSGSNGGSTLTLRYEALSPAADAASFLALLNSEGAKGFRYLSDRFNASGTTTTSVFVNDGTAQTYTYELAGAQSSASAFLAQANAEGARGYRFEGPLTYGNLYRKDGGSSATYTYAALAWPASQAAFLTQANGQGQSGYWLVGPIMLGSGSTSLYMKDNASNATYTYHALTLPATSSDFIAQANSEGANGYRAKGRWGSAPTPRGSTSRIRRNRPRSRTSRRPCRRRAQRTSSN
;
A
#
# COMPACT_ATOMS: atom_id res chain seq x y z
N MET A 1 30.33 6.99 24.80
CA MET A 1 30.07 7.23 23.36
C MET A 1 29.66 5.90 22.75
N LYS A 2 28.38 5.72 22.39
CA LYS A 2 27.87 4.46 21.85
C LYS A 2 27.32 4.71 20.45
N THR A 3 27.97 4.07 19.49
CA THR A 3 27.72 4.06 18.05
C THR A 3 26.31 3.56 17.76
N ALA A 4 25.48 4.40 17.13
CA ALA A 4 24.19 4.00 16.59
C ALA A 4 24.41 3.32 15.23
N ALA A 5 24.15 2.02 15.17
CA ALA A 5 24.15 1.27 13.92
C ALA A 5 22.81 1.51 13.21
N LEU A 6 22.86 2.30 12.13
CA LEU A 6 21.76 2.49 11.18
C LEU A 6 21.67 1.24 10.29
N ILE A 7 20.59 0.47 10.39
CA ILE A 7 20.36 -0.68 9.49
C ILE A 7 19.42 -0.25 8.37
N ALA A 8 19.95 -0.26 7.15
CA ALA A 8 19.26 0.02 5.91
C ALA A 8 18.14 -1.01 5.64
N MET A 9 17.02 -0.50 5.14
CA MET A 9 15.76 -1.23 4.92
C MET A 9 15.52 -1.45 3.42
N THR A 10 15.35 -2.70 2.99
CA THR A 10 15.01 -3.04 1.60
C THR A 10 13.50 -3.27 1.49
N CYS A 11 12.86 -2.47 0.64
CA CYS A 11 11.42 -2.51 0.35
C CYS A 11 11.12 -3.44 -0.84
N VAL A 12 10.08 -4.27 -0.74
CA VAL A 12 9.40 -4.85 -1.92
C VAL A 12 7.90 -4.81 -1.69
N VAL A 13 7.17 -4.23 -2.66
CA VAL A 13 5.70 -4.23 -2.73
C VAL A 13 5.32 -4.85 -4.07
N LEU A 14 4.50 -5.90 -4.04
CA LEU A 14 3.76 -6.35 -5.22
C LEU A 14 2.27 -6.12 -4.93
N THR A 15 1.68 -5.24 -5.72
CA THR A 15 0.25 -4.94 -5.75
C THR A 15 -0.50 -6.18 -6.22
N ALA A 16 -1.56 -6.58 -5.51
CA ALA A 16 -2.47 -7.55 -6.09
C ALA A 16 -3.21 -6.86 -7.23
N CYS A 17 -3.03 -7.37 -8.45
CA CYS A 17 -3.80 -7.05 -9.63
C CYS A 17 -5.31 -7.17 -9.33
N GLY A 18 -6.13 -6.23 -9.82
CA GLY A 18 -7.58 -6.41 -9.84
C GLY A 18 -8.44 -5.16 -10.00
N GLY A 19 -8.46 -4.59 -11.21
CA GLY A 19 -9.65 -3.99 -11.83
C GLY A 19 -9.78 -2.47 -11.72
N GLY A 20 -9.47 -1.78 -12.82
CA GLY A 20 -9.95 -0.43 -13.10
C GLY A 20 -11.37 -0.50 -13.68
N ASP A 21 -12.26 0.35 -13.16
CA ASP A 21 -13.56 0.64 -13.77
C ASP A 21 -13.42 1.92 -14.61
N ASP A 22 -12.67 1.85 -15.71
CA ASP A 22 -12.70 2.92 -16.70
C ASP A 22 -13.96 2.73 -17.55
N SER A 23 -14.97 3.57 -17.28
CA SER A 23 -16.10 3.78 -18.17
C SER A 23 -15.60 4.55 -19.39
N SER A 24 -15.05 3.85 -20.38
CA SER A 24 -14.80 4.45 -21.69
C SER A 24 -16.12 4.60 -22.44
N THR A 25 -16.57 5.84 -22.56
CA THR A 25 -17.56 6.27 -23.54
C THR A 25 -17.14 5.81 -24.92
N ALA A 26 -18.02 5.04 -25.56
CA ALA A 26 -17.89 4.55 -26.92
C ALA A 26 -17.65 5.70 -27.92
N SER A 27 -16.59 5.59 -28.71
CA SER A 27 -16.47 6.30 -29.99
C SER A 27 -16.34 5.26 -31.11
N THR A 28 -17.36 5.23 -31.95
CA THR A 28 -17.50 4.44 -33.18
C THR A 28 -16.46 4.81 -34.24
N GLY A 29 -15.85 3.79 -34.85
CA GLY A 29 -15.09 3.92 -36.10
C GLY A 29 -14.67 2.55 -36.64
N PRO A 30 -15.08 2.15 -37.86
CA PRO A 30 -14.81 0.82 -38.40
C PRO A 30 -13.48 0.80 -39.15
N ASN A 31 -12.65 -0.24 -38.95
CA ASN A 31 -11.77 -0.65 -40.04
C ASN A 31 -11.44 -2.14 -40.02
N THR A 32 -11.33 -2.66 -41.23
CA THR A 32 -11.30 -4.03 -41.69
C THR A 32 -9.89 -4.64 -41.61
N GLY A 33 -9.82 -5.95 -41.40
CA GLY A 33 -8.56 -6.70 -41.41
C GLY A 33 -8.78 -8.22 -41.33
N THR A 34 -8.87 -8.84 -42.50
CA THR A 34 -8.97 -10.29 -42.75
C THR A 34 -7.69 -11.03 -42.39
N GLY A 35 -7.81 -12.19 -41.71
CA GLY A 35 -6.70 -13.12 -41.48
C GLY A 35 -7.21 -14.51 -41.11
N THR A 36 -7.22 -15.41 -42.08
CA THR A 36 -7.56 -16.84 -41.98
C THR A 36 -6.38 -17.65 -41.42
N GLY A 37 -6.64 -18.57 -40.49
CA GLY A 37 -5.64 -19.55 -40.04
C GLY A 37 -6.19 -20.57 -39.05
N THR A 38 -6.62 -21.73 -39.56
CA THR A 38 -7.00 -22.94 -38.82
C THR A 38 -5.75 -23.72 -38.36
N GLY A 39 -5.72 -24.15 -37.10
CA GLY A 39 -4.70 -25.08 -36.59
C GLY A 39 -5.07 -25.61 -35.20
N ASN A 40 -5.70 -26.79 -35.16
CA ASN A 40 -5.99 -27.54 -33.94
C ASN A 40 -4.70 -28.19 -33.39
N GLY A 41 -4.40 -27.95 -32.12
CA GLY A 41 -3.43 -28.70 -31.32
C GLY A 41 -3.81 -28.65 -29.84
N PRO A 42 -3.69 -29.74 -29.07
CA PRO A 42 -4.14 -29.77 -27.67
C PRO A 42 -3.15 -29.02 -26.79
N GLY A 43 -3.47 -27.77 -26.46
CA GLY A 43 -2.68 -26.95 -25.55
C GLY A 43 -2.81 -27.42 -24.11
N THR A 44 -1.70 -27.89 -23.54
CA THR A 44 -1.49 -27.99 -22.09
C THR A 44 -1.51 -26.57 -21.51
N GLY A 45 -2.67 -26.18 -20.98
CA GLY A 45 -2.88 -24.88 -20.35
C GLY A 45 -2.08 -24.72 -19.06
N SER A 46 -0.81 -24.31 -19.19
CA SER A 46 -0.08 -23.64 -18.12
C SER A 46 -0.78 -22.31 -17.89
N GLY A 47 -1.52 -22.20 -16.79
CA GLY A 47 -2.19 -20.98 -16.37
C GLY A 47 -1.16 -19.87 -16.19
N SER A 48 -1.04 -19.00 -17.19
CA SER A 48 -0.36 -17.72 -17.05
C SER A 48 -1.10 -16.92 -15.99
N ASN A 49 -0.50 -16.83 -14.80
CA ASN A 49 -0.80 -15.79 -13.85
C ASN A 49 -0.49 -14.46 -14.55
N GLY A 50 -1.52 -13.83 -15.11
CA GLY A 50 -1.47 -12.51 -15.73
C GLY A 50 -1.23 -11.42 -14.70
N GLY A 51 -0.06 -11.45 -14.05
CA GLY A 51 0.50 -10.30 -13.38
C GLY A 51 1.20 -9.48 -14.45
N SER A 52 0.61 -8.34 -14.83
CA SER A 52 1.31 -7.34 -15.64
C SER A 52 2.66 -7.04 -14.99
N THR A 53 3.76 -7.19 -15.74
CA THR A 53 5.09 -6.81 -15.27
C THR A 53 5.07 -5.34 -14.88
N LEU A 54 5.24 -5.04 -13.59
CA LEU A 54 5.39 -3.67 -13.12
C LEU A 54 6.77 -3.15 -13.55
N THR A 55 6.79 -2.21 -14.49
CA THR A 55 8.01 -1.49 -14.84
C THR A 55 8.16 -0.31 -13.89
N LEU A 56 8.91 -0.51 -12.81
CA LEU A 56 9.27 0.57 -11.89
C LEU A 56 10.34 1.44 -12.52
N ARG A 57 10.10 2.75 -12.56
CA ARG A 57 11.09 3.76 -12.95
C ARG A 57 11.49 4.56 -11.73
N TYR A 58 12.78 4.76 -11.54
CA TYR A 58 13.30 5.51 -10.40
C TYR A 58 14.00 6.78 -10.88
N GLU A 59 13.83 7.86 -10.12
CA GLU A 59 14.60 9.09 -10.26
C GLU A 59 15.26 9.45 -8.94
N ALA A 60 16.47 9.99 -9.02
CA ALA A 60 17.22 10.46 -7.86
C ALA A 60 17.69 11.89 -8.14
N LEU A 61 17.23 12.82 -7.32
CA LEU A 61 17.49 14.25 -7.47
C LEU A 61 18.24 14.78 -6.25
N SER A 62 18.89 15.93 -6.42
CA SER A 62 19.48 16.66 -5.30
C SER A 62 18.39 17.04 -4.29
N PRO A 63 18.60 16.85 -2.98
CA PRO A 63 17.64 17.28 -1.98
C PRO A 63 17.47 18.78 -2.03
N ALA A 64 16.23 19.22 -1.79
CA ALA A 64 15.94 20.63 -1.68
C ALA A 64 16.49 21.23 -0.37
N ALA A 65 16.88 22.51 -0.42
CA ALA A 65 17.56 23.18 0.69
C ALA A 65 16.60 23.61 1.82
N ASP A 66 15.32 23.73 1.54
CA ASP A 66 14.30 24.21 2.47
C ASP A 66 12.92 23.59 2.18
N ALA A 67 11.95 23.86 3.06
CA ALA A 67 10.61 23.29 2.97
C ALA A 67 9.85 23.69 1.69
N ALA A 68 10.01 24.94 1.24
CA ALA A 68 9.28 25.45 0.08
C ALA A 68 9.85 24.88 -1.22
N SER A 69 11.19 24.87 -1.35
CA SER A 69 11.86 24.23 -2.48
C SER A 69 11.64 22.71 -2.49
N PHE A 70 11.53 22.07 -1.33
CA PHE A 70 11.19 20.66 -1.22
C PHE A 70 9.78 20.37 -1.72
N LEU A 71 8.78 21.15 -1.28
CA LEU A 71 7.40 20.98 -1.72
C LEU A 71 7.25 21.24 -3.23
N ALA A 72 7.97 22.22 -3.77
CA ALA A 72 8.01 22.51 -5.20
C ALA A 72 8.61 21.34 -6.00
N LEU A 73 9.73 20.77 -5.53
CA LEU A 73 10.35 19.58 -6.12
C LEU A 73 9.36 18.40 -6.15
N LEU A 74 8.71 18.11 -5.02
CA LEU A 74 7.75 17.01 -4.90
C LEU A 74 6.56 17.16 -5.85
N ASN A 75 6.02 18.37 -6.00
CA ASN A 75 4.91 18.62 -6.92
C ASN A 75 5.35 18.62 -8.39
N SER A 76 6.58 19.06 -8.70
CA SER A 76 7.16 18.94 -10.05
C SER A 76 7.28 17.48 -10.49
N GLU A 77 7.85 16.62 -9.63
CA GLU A 77 7.96 15.19 -9.92
C GLU A 77 6.60 14.48 -9.86
N GLY A 78 5.74 14.89 -8.93
CA GLY A 78 4.36 14.43 -8.83
C GLY A 78 3.56 14.66 -10.11
N ALA A 79 3.72 15.82 -10.77
CA ALA A 79 3.08 16.11 -12.05
C ALA A 79 3.53 15.19 -13.20
N LYS A 80 4.70 14.56 -13.07
CA LYS A 80 5.22 13.56 -14.01
C LYS A 80 4.83 12.11 -13.63
N GLY A 81 4.02 11.94 -12.59
CA GLY A 81 3.62 10.63 -12.07
C GLY A 81 4.69 9.96 -11.18
N PHE A 82 5.64 10.72 -10.65
CA PHE A 82 6.63 10.20 -9.71
C PHE A 82 6.22 10.42 -8.25
N ARG A 83 6.22 9.34 -7.48
CA ARG A 83 5.97 9.36 -6.05
C ARG A 83 7.27 9.48 -5.27
N TYR A 84 7.32 10.40 -4.31
CA TYR A 84 8.43 10.51 -3.37
C TYR A 84 8.49 9.28 -2.47
N LEU A 85 9.68 8.68 -2.34
CA LEU A 85 9.92 7.55 -1.45
C LEU A 85 10.55 8.00 -0.14
N SER A 86 11.74 8.59 -0.23
CA SER A 86 12.51 9.08 0.89
C SER A 86 13.78 9.74 0.40
N ASP A 87 14.38 10.56 1.24
CA ASP A 87 15.78 10.91 1.11
C ASP A 87 16.64 9.70 1.50
N ARG A 88 17.62 9.39 0.67
CA ARG A 88 18.50 8.23 0.81
C ARG A 88 19.94 8.68 0.80
N PHE A 89 20.74 8.08 1.67
CA PHE A 89 22.19 8.22 1.58
C PHE A 89 22.73 7.29 0.50
N ASN A 90 23.73 7.76 -0.24
CA ASN A 90 24.56 6.88 -1.05
C ASN A 90 25.33 5.88 -0.16
N ALA A 91 25.98 4.89 -0.77
CA ALA A 91 26.67 3.83 -0.03
C ALA A 91 27.77 4.35 0.92
N SER A 92 28.36 5.52 0.63
CA SER A 92 29.36 6.15 1.50
C SER A 92 28.76 6.98 2.64
N GLY A 93 27.44 7.21 2.68
CA GLY A 93 26.79 8.02 3.70
C GLY A 93 26.97 9.53 3.54
N THR A 94 27.66 9.98 2.49
CA THR A 94 28.14 11.37 2.36
C THR A 94 27.23 12.27 1.55
N THR A 95 26.38 11.67 0.72
CA THR A 95 25.49 12.41 -0.18
C THR A 95 24.08 11.92 0.02
N THR A 96 23.19 12.85 0.34
CA THR A 96 21.75 12.60 0.39
C THR A 96 21.16 12.85 -0.99
N THR A 97 20.28 11.99 -1.46
CA THR A 97 19.49 12.17 -2.67
C THR A 97 18.02 11.93 -2.38
N SER A 98 17.15 12.74 -2.95
CA SER A 98 15.71 12.51 -2.90
C SER A 98 15.33 11.49 -3.96
N VAL A 99 14.76 10.37 -3.53
CA VAL A 99 14.42 9.25 -4.42
C VAL A 99 12.92 9.24 -4.72
N PHE A 100 12.60 9.10 -5.98
CA PHE A 100 11.24 9.02 -6.50
C PHE A 100 11.03 7.73 -7.28
N VAL A 101 9.78 7.27 -7.33
CA VAL A 101 9.37 6.09 -8.12
C VAL A 101 8.12 6.39 -8.93
N ASN A 102 8.12 5.99 -10.19
CA ASN A 102 6.92 5.87 -11.00
C ASN A 102 6.65 4.37 -11.19
N ASP A 103 5.51 3.92 -10.68
CA ASP A 103 5.03 2.55 -10.75
C ASP A 103 3.81 2.40 -11.69
N GLY A 104 3.47 3.46 -12.42
CA GLY A 104 2.32 3.51 -13.34
C GLY A 104 0.95 3.47 -12.65
N THR A 105 0.89 3.58 -11.32
CA THR A 105 -0.39 3.41 -10.57
C THR A 105 -1.27 4.67 -10.55
N ALA A 106 -0.67 5.85 -10.69
CA ALA A 106 -1.40 7.11 -10.84
C ALA A 106 -0.71 8.01 -11.86
N GLN A 107 -1.51 8.80 -12.57
CA GLN A 107 -1.01 9.70 -13.61
C GLN A 107 -0.26 10.90 -13.03
N THR A 108 -0.70 11.38 -11.87
CA THR A 108 -0.05 12.47 -11.14
C THR A 108 -0.15 12.27 -9.63
N TYR A 109 0.70 12.97 -8.89
CA TYR A 109 0.64 13.12 -7.45
C TYR A 109 0.73 14.60 -7.06
N THR A 110 -0.06 15.00 -6.07
CA THR A 110 0.01 16.34 -5.46
C THR A 110 0.40 16.20 -4.00
N TYR A 111 1.25 17.08 -3.50
CA TYR A 111 1.77 17.05 -2.15
C TYR A 111 1.43 18.31 -1.39
N GLU A 112 1.19 18.15 -0.09
CA GLU A 112 1.07 19.23 0.89
C GLU A 112 1.95 18.94 2.11
N LEU A 113 2.54 20.01 2.67
CA LEU A 113 3.25 19.98 3.94
C LEU A 113 2.40 20.72 4.98
N ALA A 114 2.13 20.05 6.09
CA ALA A 114 1.53 20.67 7.26
C ALA A 114 2.52 20.62 8.44
N GLY A 115 2.32 21.50 9.43
CA GLY A 115 3.16 21.53 10.63
C GLY A 115 3.23 20.17 11.34
N ALA A 116 4.37 19.87 11.93
CA ALA A 116 4.51 18.69 12.79
C ALA A 116 3.63 18.84 14.04
N GLN A 117 3.06 17.73 14.50
CA GLN A 117 2.21 17.68 15.68
C GLN A 117 2.84 16.76 16.73
N SER A 118 2.84 17.16 18.00
CA SER A 118 3.43 16.38 19.09
C SER A 118 2.39 15.62 19.93
N SER A 119 1.10 15.93 19.79
CA SER A 119 0.03 15.22 20.48
C SER A 119 -0.78 14.36 19.52
N ALA A 120 -1.26 13.20 20.00
CA ALA A 120 -2.13 12.31 19.23
C ALA A 120 -3.42 12.98 18.77
N SER A 121 -4.03 13.82 19.62
CA SER A 121 -5.25 14.55 19.28
C SER A 121 -5.04 15.59 18.19
N ALA A 122 -4.00 16.43 18.30
CA ALA A 122 -3.71 17.44 17.27
C ALA A 122 -3.27 16.79 15.95
N PHE A 123 -2.45 15.74 16.02
CA PHE A 123 -2.09 14.96 14.84
C PHE A 123 -3.32 14.36 14.17
N LEU A 124 -4.24 13.74 14.93
CA LEU A 124 -5.45 13.15 14.37
C LEU A 124 -6.39 14.20 13.75
N ALA A 125 -6.54 15.37 14.38
CA ALA A 125 -7.33 16.46 13.81
C ALA A 125 -6.76 16.89 12.46
N GLN A 126 -5.44 17.12 12.39
CA GLN A 126 -4.76 17.48 11.15
C GLN A 126 -4.87 16.39 10.08
N ALA A 127 -4.54 15.14 10.43
CA ALA A 127 -4.54 14.04 9.47
C ALA A 127 -5.95 13.74 8.92
N ASN A 128 -7.00 13.87 9.74
CA ASN A 128 -8.38 13.71 9.27
C ASN A 128 -8.85 14.90 8.43
N ALA A 129 -8.42 16.13 8.71
CA ALA A 129 -8.71 17.28 7.86
C ALA A 129 -8.09 17.11 6.46
N GLU A 130 -6.82 16.69 6.38
CA GLU A 130 -6.18 16.37 5.11
C GLU A 130 -6.80 15.15 4.42
N GLY A 131 -7.12 14.10 5.19
CA GLY A 131 -7.78 12.90 4.71
C GLY A 131 -9.14 13.17 4.07
N ALA A 132 -9.93 14.09 4.62
CA ALA A 132 -11.21 14.52 4.05
C ALA A 132 -11.05 15.23 2.70
N ARG A 133 -9.91 15.88 2.46
CA ARG A 133 -9.53 16.51 1.18
C ARG A 133 -8.93 15.52 0.16
N GLY A 134 -8.77 14.27 0.56
CA GLY A 134 -8.21 13.18 -0.24
C GLY A 134 -6.69 13.03 -0.13
N TYR A 135 -6.07 13.66 0.87
CA TYR A 135 -4.64 13.55 1.10
C TYR A 135 -4.31 12.43 2.09
N ARG A 136 -3.40 11.56 1.68
CA ARG A 136 -2.85 10.47 2.48
C ARG A 136 -1.56 10.91 3.18
N PHE A 137 -1.42 10.59 4.45
CA PHE A 137 -0.19 10.79 5.21
C PHE A 137 0.91 9.84 4.71
N GLU A 138 2.04 10.42 4.30
CA GLU A 138 3.22 9.66 3.84
C GLU A 138 4.27 9.50 4.95
N GLY A 139 4.37 10.50 5.85
CA GLY A 139 5.25 10.40 7.00
C GLY A 139 5.64 11.76 7.58
N PRO A 140 6.24 11.74 8.78
CA PRO A 140 6.90 12.91 9.32
C PRO A 140 8.24 13.14 8.59
N LEU A 141 8.54 14.39 8.32
CA LEU A 141 9.78 14.90 7.75
C LEU A 141 10.34 16.01 8.64
N THR A 142 11.59 16.40 8.38
CA THR A 142 12.21 17.57 9.01
C THR A 142 11.36 18.83 8.89
N TYR A 143 10.63 18.98 7.78
CA TYR A 143 9.81 20.16 7.48
C TYR A 143 8.36 20.09 8.00
N GLY A 144 7.96 18.97 8.60
CA GLY A 144 6.59 18.75 9.04
C GLY A 144 6.02 17.40 8.60
N ASN A 145 4.69 17.31 8.53
CA ASN A 145 3.98 16.12 8.08
C ASN A 145 3.72 16.21 6.58
N LEU A 146 4.20 15.23 5.83
CA LEU A 146 3.96 15.13 4.38
C LEU A 146 2.66 14.40 4.10
N TYR A 147 1.85 14.99 3.24
CA TYR A 147 0.66 14.35 2.69
C TYR A 147 0.70 14.33 1.17
N ARG A 148 0.11 13.30 0.58
CA ARG A 148 0.05 13.07 -0.87
C ARG A 148 -1.37 12.74 -1.30
N LYS A 149 -1.79 13.32 -2.41
CA LYS A 149 -3.05 13.01 -3.09
C LYS A 149 -2.75 12.42 -4.47
N ASP A 150 -3.51 11.41 -4.83
CA ASP A 150 -3.38 10.71 -6.11
C ASP A 150 -4.27 11.42 -7.14
N GLY A 151 -3.69 11.81 -8.27
CA GLY A 151 -4.39 12.50 -9.35
C GLY A 151 -5.55 11.65 -9.88
N GLY A 152 -6.72 12.27 -10.02
CA GLY A 152 -7.95 11.60 -10.47
C GLY A 152 -8.64 10.73 -9.41
N SER A 153 -8.06 10.55 -8.21
CA SER A 153 -8.68 9.80 -7.12
C SER A 153 -9.70 10.66 -6.36
N SER A 154 -10.87 10.08 -6.09
CA SER A 154 -11.90 10.61 -5.19
C SER A 154 -11.81 10.02 -3.78
N ALA A 155 -10.78 9.22 -3.49
CA ALA A 155 -10.60 8.58 -2.20
C ALA A 155 -10.47 9.62 -1.08
N THR A 156 -11.10 9.35 0.06
CA THR A 156 -10.92 10.12 1.29
C THR A 156 -10.48 9.17 2.39
N TYR A 157 -9.77 9.72 3.38
CA TYR A 157 -9.11 8.92 4.40
C TYR A 157 -9.52 9.34 5.80
N THR A 158 -9.70 8.36 6.67
CA THR A 158 -9.88 8.55 8.12
C THR A 158 -8.73 7.88 8.86
N TYR A 159 -8.24 8.51 9.94
CA TYR A 159 -7.12 8.02 10.73
C TYR A 159 -7.53 7.69 12.16
N ALA A 160 -6.85 6.68 12.71
CA ALA A 160 -6.89 6.35 14.12
C ALA A 160 -5.46 6.23 14.65
N ALA A 161 -5.21 6.77 15.83
CA ALA A 161 -3.90 6.77 16.48
C ALA A 161 -4.07 6.21 17.89
N LEU A 162 -3.31 5.16 18.21
CA LEU A 162 -3.40 4.44 19.47
C LEU A 162 -2.00 4.32 20.08
N ALA A 163 -1.92 4.30 21.41
CA ALA A 163 -0.66 4.08 22.11
C ALA A 163 0.06 2.82 21.58
N TRP A 164 1.39 2.85 21.58
CA TRP A 164 2.16 1.70 21.13
C TRP A 164 1.93 0.48 22.02
N PRO A 165 1.61 -0.70 21.46
CA PRO A 165 1.41 -1.92 22.24
C PRO A 165 2.69 -2.36 22.96
N ALA A 166 2.55 -2.78 24.22
CA ALA A 166 3.67 -3.25 25.04
C ALA A 166 4.13 -4.69 24.70
N SER A 167 3.33 -5.46 23.95
CA SER A 167 3.64 -6.85 23.60
C SER A 167 3.08 -7.22 22.23
N GLN A 168 3.58 -8.32 21.66
CA GLN A 168 3.08 -8.87 20.40
C GLN A 168 1.58 -9.24 20.49
N ALA A 169 1.14 -9.82 21.61
CA ALA A 169 -0.27 -10.17 21.79
C ALA A 169 -1.15 -8.93 21.84
N ALA A 170 -0.73 -7.89 22.57
CA ALA A 170 -1.43 -6.60 22.61
C ALA A 170 -1.48 -5.95 21.22
N PHE A 171 -0.38 -6.04 20.46
CA PHE A 171 -0.34 -5.56 19.08
C PHE A 171 -1.33 -6.28 18.18
N LEU A 172 -1.38 -7.62 18.23
CA LEU A 172 -2.32 -8.40 17.42
C LEU A 172 -3.77 -8.10 17.80
N THR A 173 -4.10 -7.98 19.08
CA THR A 173 -5.44 -7.58 19.52
C THR A 173 -5.81 -6.20 18.97
N GLN A 174 -4.93 -5.21 19.15
CA GLN A 174 -5.16 -3.84 18.69
C GLN A 174 -5.30 -3.77 17.15
N ALA A 175 -4.34 -4.34 16.42
CA ALA A 175 -4.30 -4.27 14.96
C ALA A 175 -5.46 -5.05 14.32
N ASN A 176 -5.83 -6.22 14.85
CA ASN A 176 -6.99 -6.95 14.35
C ASN A 176 -8.31 -6.24 14.69
N GLY A 177 -8.44 -5.63 15.87
CA GLY A 177 -9.61 -4.81 16.22
C GLY A 177 -9.81 -3.67 15.22
N GLN A 178 -8.77 -2.88 14.97
CA GLN A 178 -8.79 -1.81 13.95
C GLN A 178 -9.02 -2.36 12.54
N GLY A 179 -8.39 -3.48 12.21
CA GLY A 179 -8.54 -4.17 10.94
C GLY A 179 -9.97 -4.59 10.62
N GLN A 180 -10.75 -5.05 11.61
CA GLN A 180 -12.17 -5.37 11.42
C GLN A 180 -13.03 -4.13 11.14
N SER A 181 -12.63 -2.96 11.66
CA SER A 181 -13.29 -1.68 11.37
C SER A 181 -12.87 -1.06 10.02
N GLY A 182 -12.01 -1.76 9.27
CA GLY A 182 -11.51 -1.36 7.95
C GLY A 182 -10.27 -0.48 7.97
N TYR A 183 -9.61 -0.37 9.12
CA TYR A 183 -8.37 0.37 9.25
C TYR A 183 -7.17 -0.53 8.98
N TRP A 184 -6.31 -0.14 8.04
CA TRP A 184 -4.99 -0.75 7.89
C TRP A 184 -3.95 -0.03 8.73
N LEU A 185 -2.92 -0.76 9.12
CA LEU A 185 -1.79 -0.24 9.89
C LEU A 185 -0.83 0.45 8.92
N VAL A 186 -0.68 1.75 9.10
CA VAL A 186 0.32 2.55 8.37
C VAL A 186 1.69 2.16 8.91
N GLY A 187 1.91 2.35 10.22
CA GLY A 187 3.13 2.02 10.93
C GLY A 187 3.24 2.72 12.29
N PRO A 188 4.37 2.55 13.01
CA PRO A 188 4.74 3.44 14.10
C PRO A 188 4.90 4.88 13.61
N ILE A 189 4.43 5.82 14.41
CA ILE A 189 4.82 7.23 14.35
C ILE A 189 5.28 7.68 15.73
N MET A 190 6.19 8.65 15.77
CA MET A 190 6.59 9.31 17.02
C MET A 190 5.75 10.58 17.17
N LEU A 191 5.06 10.73 18.30
CA LEU A 191 4.34 11.95 18.67
C LEU A 191 4.83 12.36 20.06
N GLY A 192 5.52 13.49 20.13
CA GLY A 192 6.24 13.88 21.34
C GLY A 192 7.33 12.85 21.68
N SER A 193 7.34 12.36 22.92
CA SER A 193 8.27 11.32 23.36
C SER A 193 7.73 9.89 23.21
N GLY A 194 6.50 9.70 22.73
CA GLY A 194 5.82 8.42 22.70
C GLY A 194 5.69 7.82 21.30
N SER A 195 5.90 6.51 21.20
CA SER A 195 5.53 5.73 20.02
C SER A 195 4.01 5.57 19.96
N THR A 196 3.45 5.70 18.76
CA THR A 196 2.02 5.60 18.47
C THR A 196 1.82 4.70 17.26
N SER A 197 0.84 3.80 17.33
CA SER A 197 0.40 3.03 16.16
C SER A 197 -0.57 3.87 15.34
N LEU A 198 -0.20 4.17 14.10
CA LEU A 198 -1.06 4.88 13.16
C LEU A 198 -1.80 3.90 12.26
N TYR A 199 -3.12 4.07 12.19
CA TYR A 199 -3.99 3.36 11.29
C TYR A 199 -4.72 4.33 10.37
N MET A 200 -5.08 3.86 9.18
CA MET A 200 -5.83 4.63 8.19
C MET A 200 -6.93 3.78 7.56
N LYS A 201 -8.03 4.41 7.17
CA LYS A 201 -9.12 3.79 6.43
C LYS A 201 -9.34 4.60 5.17
N ASP A 202 -9.45 3.91 4.04
CA ASP A 202 -10.03 4.47 2.84
C ASP A 202 -11.55 4.39 2.97
N ASN A 203 -12.20 5.55 3.00
CA ASN A 203 -13.63 5.65 3.29
C ASN A 203 -14.50 5.06 2.17
N ALA A 204 -13.98 4.93 0.95
CA ALA A 204 -14.66 4.25 -0.15
C ALA A 204 -14.51 2.72 -0.08
N SER A 205 -13.62 2.21 0.78
CA SER A 205 -13.30 0.79 0.86
C SER A 205 -14.07 0.08 1.97
N ASN A 206 -14.68 -1.06 1.60
CA ASN A 206 -15.27 -2.01 2.56
C ASN A 206 -14.28 -3.11 2.98
N ALA A 207 -13.00 -2.93 2.71
CA ALA A 207 -11.99 -3.91 3.04
C ALA A 207 -11.79 -4.02 4.56
N THR A 208 -11.65 -5.25 5.06
CA THR A 208 -11.17 -5.51 6.42
C THR A 208 -9.77 -6.12 6.39
N TYR A 209 -9.08 -6.07 7.52
CA TYR A 209 -7.69 -6.51 7.62
C TYR A 209 -7.48 -7.46 8.78
N THR A 210 -6.68 -8.49 8.54
CA THR A 210 -6.24 -9.44 9.56
C THR A 210 -4.73 -9.49 9.62
N TYR A 211 -4.19 -9.47 10.84
CA TYR A 211 -2.77 -9.44 11.15
C TYR A 211 -2.34 -10.71 11.84
N HIS A 212 -1.20 -11.20 11.40
CA HIS A 212 -0.50 -12.32 12.02
C HIS A 212 0.94 -11.92 12.29
N ALA A 213 1.48 -12.41 13.40
CA ALA A 213 2.87 -12.27 13.73
C ALA A 213 3.57 -13.61 13.51
N LEU A 214 4.74 -13.55 12.89
CA LEU A 214 5.63 -14.67 12.66
C LEU A 214 6.96 -14.42 13.34
N THR A 215 7.62 -15.50 13.76
CA THR A 215 9.04 -15.43 14.13
C THR A 215 9.84 -14.94 12.93
N LEU A 216 10.66 -13.90 13.15
CA LEU A 216 11.55 -13.37 12.12
C LEU A 216 12.62 -14.41 11.78
N PRO A 217 12.78 -14.79 10.50
CA PRO A 217 13.86 -15.68 10.10
C PRO A 217 15.24 -15.04 10.30
N ALA A 218 16.24 -15.88 10.57
CA ALA A 218 17.60 -15.40 10.86
C ALA A 218 18.36 -14.94 9.61
N THR A 219 17.95 -15.41 8.42
CA THR A 219 18.61 -15.10 7.16
C THR A 219 17.66 -14.45 6.17
N SER A 220 18.21 -13.68 5.22
CA SER A 220 17.45 -13.07 4.15
C SER A 220 16.79 -14.12 3.24
N SER A 221 17.47 -15.26 3.00
CA SER A 221 16.92 -16.37 2.20
C SER A 221 15.68 -16.95 2.86
N ASP A 222 15.74 -17.24 4.16
CA ASP A 222 14.61 -17.77 4.91
C ASP A 222 13.48 -16.75 5.02
N PHE A 223 13.81 -15.46 5.14
CA PHE A 223 12.84 -14.38 5.09
C PHE A 223 12.11 -14.34 3.74
N ILE A 224 12.83 -14.43 2.63
CA ILE A 224 12.23 -14.44 1.28
C ILE A 224 11.34 -15.68 1.13
N ALA A 225 11.80 -16.86 1.53
CA ALA A 225 11.02 -18.09 1.48
C ALA A 225 9.73 -17.99 2.31
N GLN A 226 9.83 -17.48 3.54
CA GLN A 226 8.68 -17.23 4.41
C GLN A 226 7.72 -16.19 3.80
N ALA A 227 8.23 -15.08 3.27
CA ALA A 227 7.43 -14.04 2.65
C ALA A 227 6.69 -14.54 1.40
N ASN A 228 7.34 -15.36 0.57
CA ASN A 228 6.73 -15.97 -0.62
C ASN A 228 5.63 -16.97 -0.24
N SER A 229 5.88 -17.83 0.74
CA SER A 229 4.89 -18.78 1.26
C SER A 229 3.65 -18.06 1.78
N GLU A 230 3.83 -17.00 2.58
CA GLU A 230 2.72 -16.22 3.11
C GLU A 230 2.05 -15.35 2.04
N GLY A 231 2.80 -14.88 1.05
CA GLY A 231 2.29 -14.21 -0.14
C GLY A 231 1.31 -15.09 -0.91
N ALA A 232 1.62 -16.39 -1.07
CA ALA A 232 0.71 -17.37 -1.66
C ALA A 232 -0.59 -17.54 -0.85
N ASN A 233 -0.54 -17.32 0.47
CA ASN A 233 -1.72 -17.30 1.35
C ASN A 233 -2.47 -15.96 1.36
N GLY A 234 -2.05 -14.99 0.53
CA GLY A 234 -2.66 -13.66 0.41
C GLY A 234 -2.22 -12.66 1.47
N TYR A 235 -1.13 -12.92 2.20
CA TYR A 235 -0.54 -11.98 3.14
C TYR A 235 0.51 -11.08 2.48
N ARG A 236 0.66 -9.87 3.02
CA ARG A 236 1.76 -8.96 2.69
C ARG A 236 2.61 -8.74 3.94
N ALA A 237 3.93 -8.80 3.80
CA ALA A 237 4.84 -8.49 4.89
C ALA A 237 4.76 -6.98 5.24
N LYS A 238 4.69 -6.67 6.53
CA LYS A 238 4.70 -5.30 7.08
C LYS A 238 5.98 -5.01 7.90
N GLY A 239 7.02 -5.80 7.69
CA GLY A 239 8.33 -5.64 8.32
C GLY A 239 8.41 -6.19 9.75
N ARG A 240 9.61 -6.03 10.33
CA ARG A 240 9.92 -6.43 11.71
C ARG A 240 9.26 -5.47 12.71
N TRP A 241 8.62 -6.03 13.72
CA TRP A 241 8.09 -5.35 14.89
C TRP A 241 9.00 -5.68 16.07
N GLY A 242 9.64 -4.67 16.64
CA GLY A 242 10.46 -4.80 17.84
C GLY A 242 9.77 -4.14 19.03
N SER A 243 9.46 -4.91 20.06
CA SER A 243 9.34 -4.39 21.42
C SER A 243 10.74 -4.37 22.07
N ALA A 244 10.98 -3.46 23.03
CA ALA A 244 12.20 -3.43 23.84
C ALA A 244 12.35 -4.72 24.72
N PRO A 245 13.53 -4.96 25.35
CA PRO A 245 14.26 -6.25 25.36
C PRO A 245 13.50 -7.33 26.17
N THR A 246 13.37 -8.62 25.84
CA THR A 246 14.00 -9.64 24.95
C THR A 246 13.04 -10.86 24.93
N PRO A 247 13.17 -11.91 24.07
CA PRO A 247 14.06 -12.08 22.91
C PRO A 247 13.31 -12.27 21.57
N ARG A 248 14.04 -11.93 20.50
CA ARG A 248 13.85 -12.22 19.06
C ARG A 248 12.60 -11.67 18.36
N GLY A 249 12.89 -10.81 17.39
CA GLY A 249 11.92 -10.03 16.62
C GLY A 249 10.91 -10.87 15.86
N SER A 250 9.76 -10.25 15.66
CA SER A 250 8.66 -10.84 14.91
C SER A 250 8.37 -10.01 13.68
N THR A 251 8.04 -10.64 12.57
CA THR A 251 7.51 -9.97 11.39
C THR A 251 5.99 -9.97 11.49
N SER A 252 5.35 -8.81 11.32
CA SER A 252 3.89 -8.79 11.14
C SER A 252 3.57 -8.86 9.66
N ARG A 253 2.49 -9.57 9.33
CA ARG A 253 1.92 -9.62 8.00
C ARG A 253 0.44 -9.21 8.04
N ILE A 254 -0.06 -8.68 6.94
CA ILE A 254 -1.44 -8.19 6.80
C ILE A 254 -2.11 -8.88 5.61
N ARG A 255 -3.36 -9.34 5.79
CA ARG A 255 -4.23 -9.80 4.71
C ARG A 255 -5.42 -8.87 4.60
N ARG A 256 -5.74 -8.46 3.38
CA ARG A 256 -6.94 -7.67 3.06
C ARG A 256 -8.07 -8.63 2.68
N ASN A 257 -9.16 -8.63 3.43
CA ASN A 257 -10.38 -9.37 3.10
C ASN A 257 -11.35 -8.43 2.37
N ARG A 258 -11.73 -8.76 1.14
CA ARG A 258 -12.82 -8.09 0.43
C ARG A 258 -14.11 -8.85 0.77
N PRO A 259 -15.20 -8.19 1.21
CA PRO A 259 -16.48 -8.87 1.41
C PRO A 259 -16.89 -9.53 0.10
N ARG A 260 -17.23 -10.83 0.12
CA ARG A 260 -17.85 -11.49 -1.03
C ARG A 260 -19.14 -10.74 -1.33
N SER A 261 -19.23 -10.05 -2.46
CA SER A 261 -20.49 -9.47 -2.92
C SER A 261 -21.50 -10.59 -3.09
N ARG A 262 -22.50 -10.63 -2.20
CA ARG A 262 -23.68 -11.47 -2.34
C ARG A 262 -24.61 -10.85 -3.39
N THR A 263 -24.15 -10.79 -4.64
CA THR A 263 -24.97 -10.28 -5.76
C THR A 263 -24.60 -10.99 -7.06
N SER A 264 -24.65 -12.33 -7.07
CA SER A 264 -24.87 -13.13 -8.28
C SER A 264 -25.20 -14.57 -7.90
N ARG A 265 -26.40 -14.79 -7.38
CA ARG A 265 -27.08 -16.09 -7.48
C ARG A 265 -28.53 -15.81 -7.88
N ARG A 266 -28.74 -15.45 -9.13
CA ARG A 266 -30.05 -15.64 -9.76
C ARG A 266 -30.22 -17.15 -9.95
N PRO A 267 -31.28 -17.79 -9.44
CA PRO A 267 -31.54 -19.18 -9.74
C PRO A 267 -31.95 -19.30 -11.21
N CYS A 268 -31.19 -20.04 -12.01
CA CYS A 268 -31.67 -20.56 -13.29
C CYS A 268 -32.91 -21.42 -13.02
N ARG A 269 -34.11 -20.90 -13.31
CA ARG A 269 -35.32 -21.70 -13.46
C ARG A 269 -35.11 -22.65 -14.63
N ARG A 270 -34.83 -23.94 -14.35
CA ARG A 270 -35.00 -25.04 -15.30
C ARG A 270 -36.49 -25.12 -15.66
N ARG A 271 -36.85 -24.73 -16.87
CA ARG A 271 -38.15 -25.03 -17.48
C ARG A 271 -38.05 -26.46 -18.02
N ALA A 272 -38.64 -27.43 -17.33
CA ALA A 272 -38.82 -28.78 -17.85
C ALA A 272 -39.91 -28.74 -18.93
N GLN A 273 -39.55 -28.99 -20.19
CA GLN A 273 -40.51 -29.36 -21.21
C GLN A 273 -40.82 -30.85 -21.03
N ARG A 274 -42.05 -31.11 -20.63
CA ARG A 274 -42.66 -32.43 -20.51
C ARG A 274 -43.01 -32.89 -21.93
N THR A 275 -42.35 -33.93 -22.40
CA THR A 275 -42.77 -34.71 -23.57
C THR A 275 -44.08 -35.42 -23.23
N SER A 276 -45.09 -35.29 -24.08
CA SER A 276 -46.29 -36.12 -24.08
C SER A 276 -46.36 -36.80 -25.44
N SER A 277 -46.35 -38.12 -25.42
CA SER A 277 -46.59 -38.99 -26.56
C SER A 277 -48.06 -38.89 -27.01
N ASN A 278 -48.27 -38.84 -28.32
CA ASN A 278 -49.05 -39.82 -29.08
C ASN A 278 -48.65 -39.73 -30.55
#